data_AF-I4VQF2-F1
#
_entry.id   AF-I4VQF2-F1
#
_cell.length_a   1.000
_cell.length_b   1.000
_cell.length_c   1.000
_cell.angle_alpha   90.00
_cell.angle_beta   90.00
_cell.angle_gamma   90.00
#
_symmetry.space_group_name_H-M   'P 1'
#
loop_
_entity.id
_entity.type
_entity.pdbx_description
1 polymer ?
#
loop_
_entity_poly.entity_id
_entity_poly.type
_entity_poly.pdbx_seq_one_letter_code
_entity_poly.pdbx_strand_id
1 'polypeptide(L)'
;MVDDHEKAVKLFSAEAAASGDSRLRQFAQATLPALRAHLQSAKQLTAVSDARDKAMEHATTMDGAPAHQSPTKPASADETPLNAPPSSVPAAATRTH
;
A
#
# COMPACT_ATOMS: atom_id res chain seq x y z
N MET A 1 1.60 12.28 4.23
CA MET A 1 0.72 11.13 3.95
C MET A 1 -0.40 10.99 5.00
N VAL A 2 -0.09 10.65 6.26
CA VAL A 2 -1.14 10.54 7.31
C VAL A 2 -1.92 11.85 7.49
N ASP A 3 -1.22 12.97 7.57
CA ASP A 3 -1.80 14.31 7.73
C ASP A 3 -2.76 14.69 6.57
N ASP A 4 -2.40 14.29 5.35
CA ASP A 4 -3.20 14.53 4.14
C ASP A 4 -4.47 13.67 4.15
N HIS A 5 -4.35 12.40 4.57
CA HIS A 5 -5.49 11.51 4.72
C HIS A 5 -6.41 11.94 5.88
N GLU A 6 -5.87 12.50 6.96
CA GLU A 6 -6.66 13.09 8.05
C GLU A 6 -7.46 14.30 7.57
N LYS A 7 -6.86 15.18 6.76
CA LYS A 7 -7.57 16.29 6.11
C LYS A 7 -8.67 15.79 5.18
N ALA A 8 -8.39 14.76 4.39
CA ALA A 8 -9.37 14.18 3.48
C ALA A 8 -10.58 13.59 4.25
N VAL A 9 -10.35 12.85 5.34
CA VAL A 9 -11.44 12.32 6.19
C VAL A 9 -12.28 13.45 6.78
N LYS A 10 -11.64 14.54 7.20
CA LYS A 10 -12.34 15.70 7.76
C LYS A 10 -13.18 16.41 6.70
N LEU A 11 -12.64 16.62 5.49
CA LEU A 11 -13.35 17.23 4.37
C LEU A 11 -14.58 16.39 3.98
N PHE A 12 -14.39 15.09 3.78
CA PHE A 12 -15.48 14.19 3.39
C PHE A 12 -16.52 14.03 4.50
N SER A 13 -16.12 14.11 5.78
CA SER A 13 -17.09 14.11 6.89
C SER A 13 -17.93 15.38 6.91
N ALA A 14 -17.32 16.54 6.64
CA ALA A 14 -18.04 17.80 6.54
C ALA A 14 -19.02 17.79 5.35
N GLU A 15 -18.57 17.34 4.18
CA GLU A 15 -19.41 17.21 2.97
C GLU A 15 -20.56 16.22 3.21
N ALA A 16 -20.28 15.06 3.80
CA ALA A 16 -21.30 14.08 4.17
C ALA A 16 -22.38 14.60 5.14
N ALA A 17 -22.08 15.65 5.92
CA ALA A 17 -22.99 16.24 6.91
C ALA A 17 -23.67 17.53 6.43
N ALA A 18 -22.97 18.35 5.62
CA ALA A 18 -23.38 19.72 5.30
C ALA A 18 -23.67 19.95 3.81
N SER A 19 -23.41 19.00 2.91
CA SER A 19 -23.69 19.20 1.48
C SER A 19 -25.18 19.33 1.19
N GLY A 20 -25.55 20.40 0.49
CA GLY A 20 -26.88 20.57 -0.10
C GLY A 20 -27.11 19.68 -1.33
N ASP A 21 -26.06 19.07 -1.88
CA ASP A 21 -26.13 18.14 -3.00
C ASP A 21 -26.19 16.68 -2.51
N SER A 22 -27.34 16.05 -2.74
CA SER A 22 -27.62 14.66 -2.33
C SER A 22 -26.62 13.66 -2.89
N ARG A 23 -26.14 13.87 -4.12
CA ARG A 23 -25.23 12.94 -4.80
C ARG A 23 -23.83 13.05 -4.21
N LEU A 24 -23.39 14.28 -3.95
CA LEU A 24 -22.12 14.53 -3.28
C LEU A 24 -22.12 13.97 -1.85
N ARG A 25 -23.23 14.16 -1.11
CA ARG A 25 -23.39 13.63 0.24
C ARG A 25 -23.28 12.10 0.26
N GLN A 26 -23.98 11.42 -0.64
CA GLN A 26 -23.93 9.96 -0.75
C GLN A 26 -22.53 9.46 -1.13
N PHE A 27 -21.88 10.13 -2.09
CA PHE A 27 -20.51 9.80 -2.47
C PHE A 27 -19.55 9.95 -1.29
N ALA A 28 -19.65 11.06 -0.55
CA ALA A 28 -18.83 11.32 0.61
C ALA A 28 -19.05 10.25 1.70
N GLN A 29 -20.31 9.94 2.02
CA GLN A 29 -20.67 8.89 2.98
C GLN A 29 -20.17 7.50 2.58
N ALA A 30 -20.27 7.14 1.30
CA ALA A 30 -19.79 5.86 0.78
C ALA A 30 -18.26 5.74 0.80
N THR A 31 -17.55 6.86 0.69
CA THR A 31 -16.08 6.90 0.61
C THR A 31 -15.41 6.94 1.98
N LEU A 32 -16.08 7.53 2.99
CA LEU A 32 -15.56 7.68 4.35
C LEU A 32 -15.02 6.38 4.98
N PRO A 33 -15.68 5.21 4.86
CA PRO A 33 -15.17 3.96 5.42
C PRO A 33 -13.81 3.57 4.83
N ALA A 34 -13.66 3.66 3.51
CA ALA A 34 -12.41 3.32 2.83
C ALA A 34 -11.28 4.29 3.22
N LEU A 35 -11.59 5.59 3.29
CA LEU A 35 -10.62 6.62 3.67
C LEU A 35 -10.11 6.43 5.12
N ARG A 36 -11.01 6.04 6.05
CA ARG A 36 -10.63 5.71 7.43
C ARG A 36 -9.75 4.46 7.51
N ALA A 37 -10.07 3.41 6.75
CA ALA A 37 -9.26 2.21 6.68
C ALA A 37 -7.84 2.52 6.15
N HIS A 38 -7.75 3.34 5.10
CA HIS A 38 -6.47 3.78 4.53
C HIS A 38 -5.63 4.57 5.54
N LEU A 39 -6.25 5.50 6.27
CA LEU A 39 -5.60 6.27 7.33
C LEU A 39 -5.04 5.36 8.41
N GLN A 40 -5.78 4.33 8.83
CA GLN A 40 -5.31 3.38 9.83
C GLN A 40 -4.06 2.63 9.35
N SER A 41 -4.07 2.14 8.11
CA SER A 41 -2.90 1.49 7.51
C SER A 41 -1.70 2.43 7.39
N ALA A 42 -1.93 3.69 6.98
CA ALA A 42 -0.88 4.69 6.91
C ALA A 42 -0.25 4.97 8.28
N LYS A 43 -1.04 5.06 9.35
CA LYS A 43 -0.54 5.21 10.73
C LYS A 43 0.34 4.04 11.15
N GLN A 44 -0.08 2.81 10.85
CA GLN A 44 0.69 1.61 11.16
C GLN A 44 2.04 1.58 10.42
N LEU A 45 2.05 1.91 9.13
CA LEU A 45 3.28 1.95 8.34
C LEU A 45 4.26 3.01 8.83
N THR A 46 3.74 4.16 9.26
CA THR A 46 4.57 5.24 9.82
C THR A 46 5.21 4.81 11.14
N ALA A 47 4.44 4.16 12.02
CA ALA A 47 4.95 3.65 13.30
C ALA A 47 6.03 2.57 13.12
N VAL A 48 5.84 1.64 12.17
CA VAL A 48 6.84 0.61 11.86
C VAL A 48 8.11 1.21 11.26
N SER A 49 7.97 2.23 10.41
CA SER A 49 9.12 2.91 9.79
C SER A 49 9.93 3.69 10.84
N ASP A 50 9.28 4.41 11.74
CA ASP A 50 9.93 5.14 12.84
C ASP A 50 10.67 4.19 13.80
N ALA A 51 10.04 3.07 14.17
CA ALA A 51 10.67 2.06 15.02
C ALA A 51 11.90 1.41 14.35
N ARG A 52 11.85 1.17 13.04
CA ARG A 52 12.98 0.63 12.26
C ARG A 52 14.12 1.63 12.17
N ASP A 53 13.81 2.90 11.90
CA ASP A 53 14.80 3.97 11.85
C ASP A 53 15.52 4.09 13.20
N LYS A 54 14.74 4.10 14.30
CA LYS A 54 15.22 4.04 15.69
C LYS A 54 16.17 2.89 15.99
N ALA A 55 15.85 1.70 15.50
CA ALA A 55 16.70 0.53 15.70
C ALA A 55 18.03 0.65 14.94
N MET A 56 18.04 1.25 13.75
CA MET A 56 19.28 1.46 12.97
C MET A 56 20.16 2.57 13.53
N GLU A 57 19.59 3.67 14.03
CA GLU A 57 20.38 4.74 14.68
C GLU A 57 21.04 4.25 15.99
N HIS A 58 20.39 3.35 16.74
CA HIS A 58 21.02 2.72 17.90
C HIS A 58 22.13 1.71 17.52
N ALA A 59 22.01 1.03 16.38
CA ALA A 59 23.05 0.13 15.88
C ALA A 59 24.29 0.89 15.39
N THR A 60 24.11 2.06 14.77
CA THR A 60 25.23 2.86 14.24
C THR A 60 25.98 3.65 15.32
N THR A 61 25.38 3.88 16.49
CA THR A 61 26.00 4.67 17.58
C THR A 61 26.89 3.84 18.51
N MET A 62 26.84 2.50 18.44
CA MET A 62 27.55 1.61 19.36
C MET A 62 28.84 0.98 18.81
N ASP A 63 29.17 1.12 17.52
CA ASP A 63 30.38 0.51 16.97
C ASP A 63 31.02 1.36 15.87
N GLY A 64 32.10 2.05 16.21
CA GLY A 64 33.05 2.52 15.22
C GLY A 64 33.94 1.36 14.73
N ALA A 65 33.48 0.57 13.75
CA ALA A 65 34.32 -0.21 12.84
C ALA A 65 33.48 -0.79 11.67
N PRO A 66 33.91 -0.71 10.39
CA PRO A 66 33.16 -1.24 9.28
C PRO A 66 33.46 -2.73 9.11
N ALA A 67 32.70 -3.61 9.76
CA ALA A 67 32.73 -5.02 9.41
C ALA A 67 31.86 -5.27 8.17
N HIS A 68 32.49 -5.18 6.99
CA HIS A 68 31.99 -5.75 5.75
C HIS A 68 31.69 -7.24 5.94
N GLN A 69 30.41 -7.58 6.11
CA GLN A 69 29.96 -8.96 5.94
C GLN A 69 28.91 -9.00 4.84
N SER A 70 29.42 -9.18 3.63
CA SER A 70 28.66 -9.60 2.46
C SER A 70 27.85 -10.85 2.83
N PRO A 71 26.52 -10.91 2.61
CA PRO A 71 25.81 -12.16 2.75
C PRO A 71 26.33 -13.13 1.70
N THR A 72 26.99 -14.19 2.17
CA THR A 72 27.33 -15.36 1.37
C THR A 72 26.04 -15.96 0.82
N LYS A 73 25.87 -15.80 -0.49
CA LYS A 73 24.90 -16.47 -1.35
C LYS A 73 25.03 -17.99 -1.19
N PRO A 74 24.04 -18.73 -0.64
CA PRO A 74 23.93 -20.15 -0.96
C PRO A 74 23.32 -20.22 -2.36
N ALA A 75 24.17 -20.44 -3.35
CA ALA A 75 23.72 -20.99 -4.61
C ALA A 75 23.28 -22.43 -4.34
N SER A 76 21.98 -22.68 -4.41
CA SER A 76 21.47 -23.99 -4.82
C SER A 76 20.18 -23.73 -5.57
N ALA A 77 20.31 -23.86 -6.88
CA ALA A 77 19.22 -23.95 -7.82
C ALA A 77 18.36 -25.17 -7.49
N ASP A 78 17.05 -24.98 -7.44
CA ASP A 78 16.12 -25.96 -7.97
C ASP A 78 14.98 -25.17 -8.62
N GLU A 79 14.96 -25.24 -9.94
CA GLU A 79 13.96 -24.69 -10.84
C GLU A 79 12.61 -25.33 -10.48
N THR A 80 11.51 -24.58 -10.36
CA THR A 80 10.43 -24.59 -11.38
C THR A 80 9.37 -23.53 -11.00
N PRO A 81 9.21 -22.41 -11.72
CA PRO A 81 8.00 -21.60 -11.63
C PRO A 81 6.98 -22.11 -12.67
N LEU A 82 6.04 -22.96 -12.23
CA LEU A 82 4.84 -23.27 -13.01
C LEU A 82 3.78 -22.19 -12.75
N ASN A 83 3.98 -20.99 -13.29
CA ASN A 83 2.95 -19.96 -13.32
C ASN A 83 2.64 -19.58 -14.77
N ALA A 84 1.81 -20.40 -15.40
CA ALA A 84 1.28 -20.15 -16.73
C ALA A 84 0.37 -18.91 -16.74
N PRO A 85 0.37 -18.08 -17.80
CA PRO A 85 -0.59 -17.00 -17.96
C PRO A 85 -1.99 -17.59 -18.31
N PRO A 86 -3.11 -17.03 -17.82
CA PRO A 86 -4.41 -17.33 -18.41
C PRO A 86 -4.54 -16.54 -19.72
N SER A 87 -3.95 -17.05 -20.81
CA SER A 87 -4.27 -16.60 -22.17
C SER A 87 -5.30 -17.54 -22.78
N SER A 88 -6.57 -17.38 -22.39
CA SER A 88 -7.71 -17.93 -23.10
C SER A 88 -8.62 -16.80 -23.56
N VAL A 89 -8.23 -16.17 -24.66
CA VAL A 89 -9.18 -15.54 -25.59
C VAL A 89 -9.10 -16.32 -26.90
N PRO A 90 -10.09 -17.15 -27.25
CA PRO A 90 -10.17 -17.68 -28.60
C PRO A 90 -10.67 -16.57 -29.54
N ALA A 91 -9.93 -16.44 -30.63
CA ALA A 91 -10.11 -15.49 -31.70
C ALA A 91 -11.53 -15.52 -32.32
N ALA A 92 -12.00 -14.33 -32.68
CA ALA A 92 -13.11 -14.13 -33.59
C ALA A 92 -12.83 -14.83 -34.93
N ALA A 93 -13.53 -15.93 -35.18
CA ALA A 93 -13.71 -16.46 -36.52
C ALA A 93 -14.99 -15.85 -37.11
N THR A 94 -14.83 -14.78 -37.89
CA THR A 94 -15.74 -14.44 -38.97
C THR A 94 -15.97 -15.68 -39.83
N ARG A 95 -17.23 -16.07 -40.08
CA ARG A 95 -17.87 -16.10 -41.41
C ARG A 95 -19.13 -16.99 -41.41
N THR A 96 -20.26 -16.30 -41.48
CA THR A 96 -21.55 -16.78 -41.98
C THR A 96 -21.41 -17.35 -43.39
N HIS A 97 -22.03 -18.50 -43.65
CA HIS A 97 -22.47 -18.92 -44.97
C HIS A 97 -23.86 -19.53 -44.86
#